data_AF-A0A9D8QVQ8-F1
#
_entry.id   AF-A0A9D8QVQ8-F1
#
_cell.length_a   1.000
_cell.length_b   1.000
_cell.length_c   1.000
_cell.angle_alpha   90.00
_cell.angle_beta   90.00
_cell.angle_gamma   90.00
#
_symmetry.space_group_name_H-M   'P 1'
#
loop_
_entity.id
_entity.type
_entity.pdbx_description
1 polymer ?
#
loop_
_entity_poly.entity_id
_entity_poly.type
_entity_poly.pdbx_seq_one_letter_code
_entity_poly.pdbx_strand_id
1 'polypeptide(L)'
;SSNGSSLVVNYSMSTEDYDLMVANSSKRDISTGNTDPVPMSFRHALVAVRFIFQKGSQTTVDYHLMSFDLQYLLSVGTLVFNSIAQDASLDSQWWVADDFRPASLYPWSGDIQVPSAYADWPGTGSPEWEEWHCVLPQKLRNTSTEEKPSVRFSSSIKTGSDYSDPAFTIIELPETYTYIDGESVQHTVDAVWEAGKKYTYYIQIQPSGASIKVYATDWDSYKVAVEDLMF
;
A
#
# COMPACT_ATOMS: atom_id res chain seq x y z
N SER A 1 -1.55 7.59 -23.30
CA SER A 1 -0.94 7.96 -24.60
C SER A 1 0.57 7.83 -24.49
N SER A 2 1.31 7.68 -25.60
CA SER A 2 2.77 7.50 -25.53
C SER A 2 3.47 8.16 -26.71
N ASN A 3 4.66 8.69 -26.48
CA ASN A 3 5.63 9.07 -27.49
C ASN A 3 7.04 8.59 -27.09
N GLY A 4 8.06 8.86 -27.93
CA GLY A 4 9.43 8.41 -27.68
C GLY A 4 10.11 9.02 -26.44
N SER A 5 9.47 9.96 -25.77
CA SER A 5 9.98 10.65 -24.58
C SER A 5 9.00 10.68 -23.42
N SER A 6 7.75 10.22 -23.61
CA SER A 6 6.78 10.16 -22.54
C SER A 6 5.78 9.02 -22.64
N LEU A 7 5.38 8.51 -21.49
CA LEU A 7 4.29 7.55 -21.33
C LEU A 7 3.28 8.14 -20.35
N VAL A 8 2.01 8.08 -20.74
CA VAL A 8 0.86 8.52 -19.96
C VAL A 8 -0.07 7.33 -19.78
N VAL A 9 -0.21 6.85 -18.55
CA VAL A 9 -1.11 5.74 -18.20
C VAL A 9 -2.23 6.29 -17.33
N ASN A 10 -3.47 6.15 -17.79
CA ASN A 10 -4.65 6.40 -16.97
C ASN A 10 -4.92 5.11 -16.20
N TYR A 11 -4.78 5.16 -14.88
CA TYR A 11 -5.04 4.03 -14.01
C TYR A 11 -6.31 4.31 -13.21
N SER A 12 -7.21 3.34 -13.20
CA SER A 12 -8.36 3.32 -12.30
C SER A 12 -8.18 2.12 -11.39
N MET A 13 -8.20 2.35 -10.08
CA MET A 13 -8.25 1.26 -9.11
C MET A 13 -9.52 0.46 -9.38
N SER A 14 -9.36 -0.86 -9.43
CA SER A 14 -10.45 -1.81 -9.54
C SER A 14 -10.53 -2.62 -8.26
N THR A 15 -11.51 -3.51 -8.12
CA THR A 15 -11.54 -4.47 -7.01
C THR A 15 -10.46 -5.54 -7.12
N GLU A 16 -9.76 -5.61 -8.24
CA GLU A 16 -8.62 -6.50 -8.47
C GLU A 16 -7.31 -5.75 -8.19
N ASP A 17 -6.47 -6.35 -7.33
CA ASP A 17 -5.17 -5.81 -6.95
C ASP A 17 -4.11 -6.10 -8.02
N TYR A 18 -3.74 -5.06 -8.77
CA TYR A 18 -2.69 -5.13 -9.77
C TYR A 18 -1.45 -4.37 -9.32
N ASP A 19 -0.30 -5.02 -9.40
CA ASP A 19 1.00 -4.36 -9.26
C ASP A 19 1.45 -3.79 -10.61
N LEU A 20 1.28 -2.48 -10.78
CA LEU A 20 1.79 -1.78 -11.94
C LEU A 20 3.28 -1.52 -11.76
N MET A 21 4.11 -2.22 -12.54
CA MET A 21 5.55 -1.97 -12.61
C MET A 21 5.94 -1.21 -13.87
N VAL A 22 6.93 -0.33 -13.76
CA VAL A 22 7.50 0.41 -14.87
C VAL A 22 9.01 0.24 -14.93
N ALA A 23 9.55 0.15 -16.14
CA ALA A 23 10.97 0.14 -16.39
C ALA A 23 11.32 1.22 -17.40
N ASN A 24 12.47 1.85 -17.21
CA ASN A 24 13.06 2.72 -18.21
C ASN A 24 14.35 2.10 -18.75
N SER A 25 14.65 2.41 -20.01
CA SER A 25 15.94 2.10 -20.61
C SER A 25 16.40 3.28 -21.45
N SER A 26 17.69 3.56 -21.41
CA SER A 26 18.30 4.55 -22.30
C SER A 26 18.64 3.87 -23.62
N LYS A 27 18.19 4.47 -24.73
CA LYS A 27 18.54 4.00 -26.08
C LYS A 27 20.07 3.99 -26.22
N ARG A 28 20.65 2.82 -26.49
CA ARG A 28 22.08 2.71 -26.78
C ARG A 28 22.39 3.31 -28.15
N ASP A 29 23.58 3.89 -28.28
CA ASP A 29 24.03 4.46 -29.54
C ASP A 29 24.22 3.36 -30.59
N ILE A 30 23.37 3.39 -31.62
CA ILE A 30 23.36 2.44 -32.75
C ILE A 30 24.69 2.49 -33.52
N SER A 31 25.45 3.59 -33.42
CA SER A 31 26.75 3.74 -34.06
C SER A 31 27.81 2.75 -33.56
N THR A 32 27.60 2.16 -32.38
CA THR A 32 28.58 1.27 -31.72
C THR A 32 28.50 -0.19 -32.16
N GLY A 33 27.49 -0.57 -32.95
CA GLY A 33 27.29 -1.97 -33.40
C GLY A 33 27.03 -2.96 -32.26
N ASN A 34 26.78 -2.47 -31.05
CA ASN A 34 26.58 -3.31 -29.88
C ASN A 34 25.19 -3.98 -29.91
N THR A 35 25.17 -5.32 -29.83
CA THR A 35 23.96 -6.17 -29.81
C THR A 35 23.66 -6.74 -28.42
N ASP A 36 24.39 -6.32 -27.40
CA ASP A 36 24.19 -6.76 -26.03
C ASP A 36 22.76 -6.50 -25.56
N PRO A 37 22.19 -7.39 -24.72
CA PRO A 37 20.88 -7.19 -24.11
C PRO A 37 20.76 -5.84 -23.39
N VAL A 38 19.58 -5.22 -23.48
CA VAL A 38 19.25 -3.99 -22.76
C VAL A 38 18.74 -4.37 -21.37
N PRO A 39 19.47 -4.02 -20.28
CA PRO A 39 18.97 -4.29 -18.94
C PRO A 39 17.73 -3.44 -18.67
N MET A 40 16.67 -4.07 -18.17
CA MET A 40 15.46 -3.40 -17.71
C MET A 40 15.37 -3.52 -16.19
N SER A 41 15.36 -2.38 -15.51
CA SER A 41 15.15 -2.32 -14.06
C SER A 41 13.70 -1.91 -13.80
N PHE A 42 12.86 -2.87 -13.44
CA PHE A 42 11.47 -2.62 -13.08
C PHE A 42 11.38 -2.01 -11.68
N ARG A 43 10.43 -1.10 -11.51
CA ARG A 43 10.09 -0.47 -10.23
C ARG A 43 8.57 -0.42 -10.09
N HIS A 44 8.07 -0.57 -8.88
CA HIS A 44 6.65 -0.44 -8.60
C HIS A 44 6.22 1.02 -8.79
N ALA A 45 5.22 1.25 -9.64
CA ALA A 45 4.62 2.56 -9.85
C ALA A 45 3.53 2.86 -8.80
N LEU A 46 3.10 1.86 -8.06
CA LEU A 46 2.07 1.96 -7.01
C LEU A 46 2.69 1.85 -5.61
N VAL A 47 1.82 1.97 -4.62
CA VAL A 47 2.13 1.76 -3.20
C VAL A 47 1.53 0.45 -2.74
N ALA A 48 2.30 -0.37 -2.03
CA ALA A 48 1.75 -1.53 -1.35
C ALA A 48 1.28 -1.12 0.04
N VAL A 49 0.03 -1.39 0.38
CA VAL A 49 -0.50 -1.20 1.74
C VAL A 49 -0.91 -2.55 2.30
N ARG A 50 -0.52 -2.82 3.55
CA ARG A 50 -0.84 -4.03 4.30
C ARG A 50 -1.59 -3.68 5.56
N PHE A 51 -2.68 -4.39 5.84
CA PHE A 51 -3.42 -4.24 7.10
C PHE A 51 -3.33 -5.52 7.91
N ILE A 52 -2.93 -5.39 9.17
CA ILE A 52 -2.81 -6.49 10.13
C ILE A 52 -3.67 -6.14 11.34
N PHE A 53 -4.69 -6.96 11.60
CA PHE A 53 -5.56 -6.82 12.76
C PHE A 53 -5.06 -7.67 13.91
N GLN A 54 -5.06 -7.10 15.10
CA GLN A 54 -4.63 -7.76 16.32
C GLN A 54 -5.54 -7.39 17.47
N LYS A 55 -5.64 -8.29 18.43
CA LYS A 55 -6.31 -8.07 19.70
C LYS A 55 -5.39 -7.27 20.61
N GLY A 56 -5.89 -6.20 21.25
CA GLY A 56 -5.10 -5.40 22.19
C GLY A 56 -4.58 -6.23 23.36
N SER A 57 -3.42 -5.85 23.92
CA SER A 57 -2.71 -6.63 24.95
C SER A 57 -3.49 -6.84 26.25
N GLN A 58 -4.56 -6.08 26.51
CA GLN A 58 -5.36 -6.16 27.73
C GLN A 58 -6.74 -6.82 27.56
N THR A 59 -7.09 -7.28 26.36
CA THR A 59 -8.40 -7.91 26.15
C THR A 59 -8.29 -9.44 26.26
N THR A 60 -9.27 -10.04 26.91
CA THR A 60 -9.49 -11.49 26.96
C THR A 60 -10.57 -11.94 25.97
N VAL A 61 -11.24 -10.99 25.31
CA VAL A 61 -12.41 -11.22 24.45
C VAL A 61 -12.00 -11.64 23.03
N ASP A 62 -12.67 -12.65 22.48
CA ASP A 62 -12.42 -13.11 21.12
C ASP A 62 -13.22 -12.27 20.12
N TYR A 63 -12.50 -11.33 19.50
CA TYR A 63 -13.03 -10.51 18.43
C TYR A 63 -12.97 -11.26 17.12
N HIS A 64 -14.02 -11.11 16.34
CA HIS A 64 -14.13 -11.60 14.98
C HIS A 64 -14.33 -10.40 14.05
N LEU A 65 -13.46 -10.27 13.06
CA LEU A 65 -13.59 -9.28 11.99
C LEU A 65 -14.65 -9.75 11.01
N MET A 66 -15.63 -8.89 10.75
CA MET A 66 -16.82 -9.20 9.95
C MET A 66 -16.82 -8.53 8.58
N SER A 67 -16.23 -7.33 8.51
CA SER A 67 -16.08 -6.59 7.26
C SER A 67 -14.89 -5.65 7.30
N PHE A 68 -14.40 -5.27 6.13
CA PHE A 68 -13.30 -4.32 5.94
C PHE A 68 -13.50 -3.56 4.62
N ASP A 69 -13.21 -2.26 4.60
CA ASP A 69 -13.08 -1.46 3.40
C ASP A 69 -12.15 -0.26 3.62
N LEU A 70 -11.51 0.20 2.56
CA LEU A 70 -10.77 1.46 2.54
C LEU A 70 -11.66 2.56 1.98
N GLN A 71 -11.60 3.73 2.60
CA GLN A 71 -12.39 4.89 2.19
C GLN A 71 -11.48 6.05 1.86
N TYR A 72 -12.02 7.00 1.09
CA TYR A 72 -11.38 8.30 0.85
C TYR A 72 -10.01 8.17 0.18
N LEU A 73 -9.90 7.28 -0.81
CA LEU A 73 -8.67 7.10 -1.60
C LEU A 73 -8.81 7.76 -2.98
N LEU A 74 -7.67 8.18 -3.52
CA LEU A 74 -7.56 8.40 -4.96
C LEU A 74 -7.84 7.10 -5.70
N SER A 75 -8.81 7.14 -6.61
CA SER A 75 -9.22 5.96 -7.39
C SER A 75 -8.82 6.06 -8.84
N VAL A 76 -8.55 7.26 -9.34
CA VAL A 76 -8.07 7.50 -10.69
C VAL A 76 -6.86 8.43 -10.65
N GLY A 77 -5.83 8.05 -11.39
CA GLY A 77 -4.67 8.88 -11.57
C GLY A 77 -4.01 8.66 -12.92
N THR A 78 -3.25 9.66 -13.33
CA THR A 78 -2.45 9.63 -14.53
C THR A 78 -0.97 9.53 -14.16
N LEU A 79 -0.34 8.40 -14.49
CA LEU A 79 1.11 8.25 -14.38
C LEU A 79 1.76 8.92 -15.59
N VAL A 80 2.59 9.93 -15.33
CA VAL A 80 3.40 10.58 -16.36
C VAL A 80 4.85 10.16 -16.19
N PHE A 81 5.41 9.62 -17.26
CA PHE A 81 6.83 9.32 -17.40
C PHE A 81 7.42 10.31 -18.40
N ASN A 82 8.50 11.02 -18.05
CA ASN A 82 9.21 11.91 -18.97
C ASN A 82 10.71 11.56 -19.04
N SER A 83 11.18 11.03 -20.18
CA SER A 83 12.57 10.65 -20.41
C SER A 83 13.50 11.82 -20.79
N ILE A 84 13.05 13.07 -20.69
CA ILE A 84 13.81 14.26 -21.12
C ILE A 84 14.69 14.81 -19.99
N ALA A 85 14.46 14.39 -18.75
CA ALA A 85 15.40 14.68 -17.67
C ALA A 85 16.71 13.92 -17.95
N GLN A 86 17.79 14.66 -18.20
CA GLN A 86 19.16 14.14 -18.34
C GLN A 86 19.68 13.44 -17.08
N ASP A 87 18.91 13.47 -15.99
CA ASP A 87 19.19 12.74 -14.77
C ASP A 87 18.25 11.53 -14.69
N ALA A 88 18.82 10.33 -14.68
CA ALA A 88 18.10 9.08 -14.48
C ALA A 88 17.64 8.92 -13.01
N SER A 89 17.44 10.02 -12.29
CA SER A 89 16.87 10.05 -10.95
C SER A 89 15.36 9.79 -11.01
N LEU A 90 14.84 9.27 -9.90
CA LEU A 90 13.44 8.91 -9.67
C LEU A 90 12.45 10.08 -9.82
N ASP A 91 12.92 11.31 -10.03
CA ASP A 91 12.11 12.54 -10.07
C ASP A 91 11.30 12.73 -11.37
N SER A 92 11.40 11.80 -12.33
CA SER A 92 10.69 11.87 -13.62
C SER A 92 9.35 11.13 -13.67
N GLN A 93 8.94 10.53 -12.54
CA GLN A 93 7.65 9.85 -12.38
C GLN A 93 6.79 10.61 -11.38
N TRP A 94 5.61 11.04 -11.81
CA TRP A 94 4.62 11.55 -10.87
C TRP A 94 3.23 11.11 -11.28
N TRP A 95 2.42 10.87 -10.27
CA TRP A 95 0.98 10.68 -10.43
C TRP A 95 0.31 12.04 -10.39
N VAL A 96 -0.51 12.31 -11.40
CA VAL A 96 -1.49 13.39 -11.36
C VAL A 96 -2.80 12.77 -10.87
N ALA A 97 -3.30 13.24 -9.74
CA ALA A 97 -4.55 12.79 -9.17
C ALA A 97 -5.73 13.34 -9.99
N ASP A 98 -6.59 12.45 -10.48
CA ASP A 98 -7.70 12.83 -11.38
C ASP A 98 -9.08 12.73 -10.70
N ASP A 99 -9.28 11.75 -9.81
CA ASP A 99 -10.57 11.55 -9.13
C ASP A 99 -10.38 10.99 -7.71
N PHE A 100 -10.97 11.69 -6.74
CA PHE A 100 -11.07 11.25 -5.36
C PHE A 100 -12.47 10.69 -5.13
N ARG A 101 -12.56 9.45 -4.64
CA ARG A 101 -13.85 8.81 -4.40
C ARG A 101 -14.09 8.57 -2.92
N PRO A 102 -15.26 8.99 -2.39
CA PRO A 102 -15.69 8.62 -1.04
C PRO A 102 -16.22 7.18 -0.97
N ALA A 103 -16.17 6.42 -2.07
CA ALA A 103 -16.70 5.06 -2.12
C ALA A 103 -15.77 4.07 -1.39
N SER A 104 -16.38 3.05 -0.77
CA SER A 104 -15.68 1.89 -0.21
C SER A 104 -14.91 1.15 -1.32
N LEU A 105 -13.61 1.01 -1.13
CA LEU A 105 -12.71 0.26 -1.99
C LEU A 105 -12.22 -0.98 -1.24
N TYR A 106 -11.92 -2.03 -2.00
CA TYR A 106 -11.52 -3.34 -1.47
C TYR A 106 -12.47 -3.88 -0.40
N PRO A 107 -13.79 -3.93 -0.68
CA PRO A 107 -14.74 -4.44 0.29
C PRO A 107 -14.50 -5.92 0.53
N TRP A 108 -14.30 -6.27 1.78
CA TRP A 108 -14.21 -7.64 2.25
C TRP A 108 -15.27 -7.88 3.32
N SER A 109 -15.84 -9.09 3.31
CA SER A 109 -16.74 -9.59 4.35
C SER A 109 -16.43 -11.04 4.63
N GLY A 110 -16.41 -11.41 5.90
CA GLY A 110 -16.10 -12.77 6.31
C GLY A 110 -16.25 -12.93 7.80
N ASP A 111 -15.65 -13.99 8.33
CA ASP A 111 -15.61 -14.25 9.76
C ASP A 111 -14.20 -14.73 10.11
N ILE A 112 -13.39 -13.80 10.61
CA ILE A 112 -11.99 -14.07 10.93
C ILE A 112 -11.75 -13.73 12.38
N GLN A 113 -11.33 -14.73 13.15
CA GLN A 113 -10.88 -14.49 14.52
C GLN A 113 -9.64 -13.60 14.50
N VAL A 114 -9.70 -12.51 15.25
CA VAL A 114 -8.59 -11.56 15.35
C VAL A 114 -7.53 -12.16 16.28
N PRO A 115 -6.28 -12.38 15.79
CA PRO A 115 -5.26 -13.04 16.57
C PRO A 115 -4.80 -12.18 17.76
N SER A 116 -4.24 -12.83 18.78
CA SER A 116 -3.61 -12.14 19.91
C SER A 116 -2.41 -11.30 19.45
N ALA A 117 -2.18 -10.13 20.07
CA ALA A 117 -1.03 -9.30 19.75
C ALA A 117 0.29 -10.08 19.89
N TYR A 118 1.18 -9.92 18.91
CA TYR A 118 2.54 -10.42 19.00
C TYR A 118 3.32 -9.59 20.04
N ALA A 119 3.96 -10.28 20.99
CA ALA A 119 4.68 -9.66 22.11
C ALA A 119 5.88 -8.81 21.66
N ASP A 120 6.51 -9.19 20.54
CA ASP A 120 7.66 -8.49 19.98
C ASP A 120 7.33 -8.02 18.57
N TRP A 121 7.61 -6.74 18.30
CA TRP A 121 7.25 -6.06 17.07
C TRP A 121 8.49 -5.33 16.50
N PRO A 122 8.88 -5.55 15.23
CA PRO A 122 8.32 -6.46 14.23
C PRO A 122 8.83 -7.91 14.44
N GLY A 123 8.04 -8.74 15.13
CA GLY A 123 8.41 -10.12 15.46
C GLY A 123 8.05 -11.12 14.36
N THR A 124 8.71 -12.28 14.41
CA THR A 124 8.72 -13.39 13.44
C THR A 124 7.44 -14.22 13.36
N GLY A 125 6.30 -13.66 13.79
CA GLY A 125 5.00 -14.32 13.72
C GLY A 125 4.30 -14.04 12.40
N SER A 126 3.83 -15.08 11.71
CA SER A 126 2.95 -14.87 10.55
C SER A 126 1.57 -14.48 11.06
N PRO A 127 1.03 -13.31 10.70
CA PRO A 127 -0.34 -12.98 11.07
C PRO A 127 -1.30 -14.01 10.44
N GLU A 128 -2.31 -14.43 11.20
CA GLU A 128 -3.35 -15.37 10.72
C GLU A 128 -4.24 -14.75 9.64
N TRP A 129 -4.28 -13.41 9.57
CA TRP A 129 -4.90 -12.68 8.47
C TRP A 129 -4.17 -11.38 8.17
N GLU A 130 -4.01 -11.12 6.88
CA GLU A 130 -3.47 -9.89 6.32
C GLU A 130 -4.18 -9.58 5.02
N GLU A 131 -4.35 -8.30 4.72
CA GLU A 131 -4.82 -7.84 3.42
C GLU A 131 -3.77 -6.94 2.79
N TRP A 132 -3.50 -7.18 1.51
CA TRP A 132 -2.55 -6.45 0.69
C TRP A 132 -3.30 -5.75 -0.42
N HIS A 133 -3.10 -4.44 -0.56
CA HIS A 133 -3.64 -3.68 -1.68
C HIS A 133 -2.58 -2.86 -2.39
N CYS A 134 -2.73 -2.73 -3.70
CA CYS A 134 -1.91 -1.86 -4.52
C CYS A 134 -2.68 -0.56 -4.80
N VAL A 135 -2.22 0.55 -4.23
CA VAL A 135 -2.95 1.82 -4.25
C VAL A 135 -2.14 2.93 -4.93
N LEU A 136 -2.86 3.96 -5.39
CA LEU A 136 -2.24 5.16 -5.94
C LEU A 136 -1.44 5.92 -4.88
N PRO A 137 -0.23 6.41 -5.22
CA PRO A 137 0.50 7.35 -4.37
C PRO A 137 -0.34 8.59 -4.07
N GLN A 138 -0.41 8.97 -2.79
CA GLN A 138 -1.22 10.09 -2.34
C GLN A 138 -0.75 10.65 -1.00
N LYS A 139 -1.10 11.90 -0.71
CA LYS A 139 -0.93 12.46 0.63
C LYS A 139 -2.05 11.93 1.52
N LEU A 140 -1.72 11.47 2.73
CA LEU A 140 -2.75 11.07 3.72
C LEU A 140 -3.40 12.28 4.40
N ARG A 141 -2.91 13.48 4.10
CA ARG A 141 -3.53 14.75 4.48
C ARG A 141 -3.96 15.51 3.24
N ASN A 142 -5.28 15.61 3.03
CA ASN A 142 -5.85 16.52 2.06
C ASN A 142 -6.37 17.78 2.78
N THR A 143 -5.62 18.87 2.71
CA THR A 143 -5.97 20.12 3.41
C THR A 143 -7.14 20.87 2.79
N SER A 144 -7.67 20.43 1.64
CA SER A 144 -8.78 21.11 0.96
C SER A 144 -10.14 20.44 1.14
N THR A 145 -10.21 19.17 1.55
CA THR A 145 -11.47 18.42 1.63
C THR A 145 -11.88 18.00 3.04
N GLU A 146 -11.03 18.17 4.06
CA GLU A 146 -11.15 17.60 5.43
C GLU A 146 -11.25 16.05 5.50
N GLU A 147 -11.63 15.40 4.40
CA GLU A 147 -11.69 13.95 4.26
C GLU A 147 -10.29 13.34 4.18
N LYS A 148 -10.05 12.30 5.00
CA LYS A 148 -8.77 11.58 5.08
C LYS A 148 -8.96 10.12 4.72
N PRO A 149 -8.00 9.51 4.00
CA PRO A 149 -7.91 8.06 3.86
C PRO A 149 -8.15 7.37 5.18
N SER A 150 -9.08 6.41 5.21
CA SER A 150 -9.47 5.72 6.43
C SER A 150 -9.72 4.25 6.18
N VAL A 151 -9.59 3.47 7.26
CA VAL A 151 -10.00 2.08 7.30
C VAL A 151 -11.33 2.02 8.00
N ARG A 152 -12.32 1.41 7.36
CA ARG A 152 -13.60 1.05 7.96
C ARG A 152 -13.65 -0.45 8.13
N PHE A 153 -14.10 -0.90 9.29
CA PHE A 153 -14.32 -2.31 9.54
C PHE A 153 -15.44 -2.51 10.54
N SER A 154 -15.95 -3.75 10.60
CA SER A 154 -16.85 -4.17 11.67
C SER A 154 -16.29 -5.38 12.39
N SER A 155 -16.55 -5.45 13.70
CA SER A 155 -16.14 -6.58 14.53
C SER A 155 -17.25 -6.98 15.50
N SER A 156 -17.33 -8.28 15.78
CA SER A 156 -18.24 -8.84 16.78
C SER A 156 -17.46 -9.65 17.81
N ILE A 157 -18.05 -9.79 18.98
CA ILE A 157 -17.57 -10.70 20.02
C ILE A 157 -18.28 -12.03 19.84
N LYS A 158 -17.52 -13.12 19.79
CA LYS A 158 -18.10 -14.47 19.75
C LYS A 158 -18.14 -15.07 21.15
N THR A 159 -19.31 -15.55 21.59
CA THR A 159 -19.48 -16.26 22.86
C THR A 159 -20.18 -17.60 22.59
N GLY A 160 -19.42 -18.69 22.55
CA GLY A 160 -19.95 -19.98 22.13
C GLY A 160 -20.29 -19.99 20.63
N SER A 161 -21.56 -20.27 20.30
CA SER A 161 -22.07 -20.22 18.92
C SER A 161 -22.57 -18.85 18.49
N ASP A 162 -22.74 -17.93 19.44
CA ASP A 162 -23.45 -16.68 19.21
C ASP A 162 -22.48 -15.52 19.01
N TYR A 163 -22.89 -14.55 18.20
CA TYR A 163 -22.17 -13.30 17.97
C TYR A 163 -22.94 -12.13 18.58
N SER A 164 -22.20 -11.18 19.14
CA SER A 164 -22.75 -9.85 19.40
C SER A 164 -23.07 -9.12 18.10
N ASP A 165 -23.96 -8.13 18.18
CA ASP A 165 -24.17 -7.20 17.07
C ASP A 165 -22.82 -6.60 16.62
N PRO A 166 -22.54 -6.56 15.29
CA PRO A 166 -21.30 -6.00 14.78
C PRO A 166 -21.16 -4.51 15.12
N ALA A 167 -20.05 -4.16 15.77
CA ALA A 167 -19.68 -2.77 16.01
C ALA A 167 -18.84 -2.25 14.85
N PHE A 168 -19.30 -1.15 14.22
CA PHE A 168 -18.56 -0.47 13.16
C PHE A 168 -17.52 0.49 13.75
N THR A 169 -16.31 0.43 13.21
CA THR A 169 -15.20 1.32 13.56
C THR A 169 -14.64 1.94 12.29
N ILE A 170 -14.33 3.23 12.35
CA ILE A 170 -13.61 3.97 11.32
C ILE A 170 -12.36 4.55 11.98
N ILE A 171 -11.19 4.30 11.40
CA ILE A 171 -9.92 4.84 11.85
C ILE A 171 -9.29 5.62 10.71
N GLU A 172 -9.01 6.90 10.93
CA GLU A 172 -8.22 7.71 10.02
C GLU A 172 -6.80 7.15 9.94
N LEU A 173 -6.25 7.06 8.74
CA LEU A 173 -4.86 6.66 8.58
C LEU A 173 -3.95 7.74 9.17
N PRO A 174 -2.93 7.34 9.97
CA PRO A 174 -2.07 8.28 10.67
C PRO A 174 -1.29 9.17 9.69
N GLU A 175 -1.17 10.46 10.06
CA GLU A 175 -0.45 11.48 9.29
C GLU A 175 1.07 11.37 9.43
N THR A 176 1.58 10.44 10.25
CA THR A 176 3.01 10.13 10.36
C THR A 176 3.23 8.63 10.43
N TYR A 177 4.40 8.18 9.96
CA TYR A 177 4.81 6.78 10.03
C TYR A 177 6.26 6.62 10.48
N THR A 178 6.58 5.43 10.98
CA THR A 178 7.95 5.04 11.27
C THR A 178 8.57 4.37 10.04
N TYR A 179 9.53 5.03 9.40
CA TYR A 179 10.34 4.44 8.34
C TYR A 179 11.43 3.57 8.94
N ILE A 180 11.66 2.39 8.36
CA ILE A 180 12.75 1.48 8.73
C ILE A 180 13.68 1.41 7.51
N ASP A 181 14.86 2.02 7.60
CA ASP A 181 15.92 1.77 6.63
C ASP A 181 16.57 0.40 6.92
N GLY A 182 17.23 -0.22 5.94
CA GLY A 182 17.79 -1.57 6.08
C GLY A 182 18.72 -1.83 7.27
N GLU A 183 19.10 -0.79 8.03
CA GLU A 183 19.91 -0.88 9.26
C GLU A 183 19.09 -0.76 10.56
N SER A 184 17.75 -0.86 10.49
CA SER A 184 16.82 -0.73 11.62
C SER A 184 16.76 0.68 12.25
N VAL A 185 17.19 1.71 11.52
CA VAL A 185 17.06 3.09 12.01
C VAL A 185 15.61 3.55 11.83
N GLN A 186 15.02 4.08 12.91
CA GLN A 186 13.64 4.53 12.94
C GLN A 186 13.55 6.04 12.78
N HIS A 187 12.79 6.49 11.79
CA HIS A 187 12.48 7.90 11.57
C HIS A 187 10.97 8.13 11.54
N THR A 188 10.49 9.18 12.20
CA THR A 188 9.10 9.64 12.05
C THR A 188 9.01 10.61 10.88
N VAL A 189 8.20 10.30 9.89
CA VAL A 189 8.06 11.06 8.64
C VAL A 189 6.58 11.38 8.38
N ASP A 190 6.30 12.50 7.72
CA ASP A 190 4.96 12.84 7.25
C ASP A 190 4.42 11.75 6.31
N ALA A 191 3.17 11.34 6.52
CA ALA A 191 2.56 10.24 5.80
C ALA A 191 2.09 10.67 4.40
N VAL A 192 3.02 10.55 3.48
CA VAL A 192 2.75 10.43 2.04
C VAL A 192 2.92 8.96 1.68
N TRP A 193 1.94 8.41 0.96
CA TRP A 193 2.09 7.14 0.26
C TRP A 193 2.92 7.36 -1.00
N GLU A 194 4.13 6.81 -0.98
CA GLU A 194 5.12 6.95 -2.04
C GLU A 194 5.17 5.68 -2.90
N ALA A 195 5.27 5.86 -4.23
CA ALA A 195 5.46 4.75 -5.15
C ALA A 195 6.74 3.97 -4.81
N GLY A 196 6.70 2.64 -4.95
CA GLY A 196 7.85 1.80 -4.62
C GLY A 196 8.07 1.62 -3.12
N LYS A 197 7.11 2.00 -2.28
CA LYS A 197 7.13 1.72 -0.84
C LYS A 197 6.00 0.82 -0.41
N LYS A 198 6.22 0.17 0.72
CA LYS A 198 5.31 -0.75 1.39
C LYS A 198 4.99 -0.22 2.77
N TYR A 199 3.70 0.05 3.03
CA TYR A 199 3.20 0.54 4.30
C TYR A 199 2.44 -0.58 5.00
N THR A 200 2.83 -0.91 6.22
CA THR A 200 2.14 -1.90 7.04
C THR A 200 1.45 -1.23 8.22
N TYR A 201 0.14 -1.34 8.25
CA TYR A 201 -0.76 -0.85 9.29
C TYR A 201 -1.10 -1.96 10.27
N TYR A 202 -0.84 -1.71 11.54
CA TYR A 202 -1.21 -2.58 12.66
C TYR A 202 -2.39 -1.97 13.37
N ILE A 203 -3.54 -2.62 13.28
CA ILE A 203 -4.78 -2.19 13.90
C ILE A 203 -5.03 -3.08 15.12
N GLN A 204 -5.00 -2.47 16.31
CA GLN A 204 -5.28 -3.15 17.56
C GLN A 204 -6.72 -2.89 18.01
N ILE A 205 -7.55 -3.92 18.01
CA ILE A 205 -8.94 -3.86 18.48
C ILE A 205 -8.98 -4.01 20.00
N GLN A 206 -9.72 -3.13 20.66
CA GLN A 206 -9.86 -3.03 22.11
C GLN A 206 -11.32 -2.78 22.51
N PRO A 207 -11.71 -3.02 23.77
CA PRO A 207 -13.08 -2.75 24.21
C PRO A 207 -13.52 -1.29 24.04
N SER A 208 -12.58 -0.34 24.15
CA SER A 208 -12.84 1.10 24.03
C SER A 208 -12.73 1.64 22.59
N GLY A 209 -12.43 0.79 21.60
CA GLY A 209 -12.25 1.20 20.20
C GLY A 209 -11.06 0.49 19.55
N ALA A 210 -10.30 1.20 18.74
CA ALA A 210 -9.12 0.63 18.10
C ALA A 210 -7.99 1.66 17.98
N SER A 211 -6.75 1.17 17.96
CA SER A 211 -5.56 1.99 17.72
C SER A 211 -4.83 1.51 16.47
N ILE A 212 -4.11 2.41 15.81
CA ILE A 212 -3.36 2.12 14.59
C ILE A 212 -1.91 2.56 14.73
N LYS A 213 -0.99 1.74 14.21
CA LYS A 213 0.42 2.09 13.99
C LYS A 213 0.80 1.75 12.56
N VAL A 214 1.71 2.52 11.97
CA VAL A 214 2.14 2.32 10.59
C VAL A 214 3.65 2.34 10.48
N TYR A 215 4.15 1.47 9.61
CA TYR A 215 5.56 1.35 9.29
C TYR A 215 5.74 1.31 7.79
N ALA A 216 6.81 1.92 7.29
CA ALA A 216 7.13 1.87 5.89
C ALA A 216 8.52 1.27 5.65
N THR A 217 8.61 0.48 4.60
CA THR A 217 9.86 -0.04 4.03
C THR A 217 9.88 0.22 2.54
N ASP A 218 11.04 0.10 1.92
CA ASP A 218 11.11 -0.01 0.47
C ASP A 218 10.36 -1.26 -0.01
N TRP A 219 9.74 -1.16 -1.18
CA TRP A 219 9.17 -2.28 -1.91
C TRP A 219 10.21 -2.72 -2.93
N ASP A 220 11.02 -3.71 -2.54
CA ASP A 220 12.21 -4.11 -3.29
C ASP A 220 11.91 -4.37 -4.77
N SER A 221 12.71 -3.74 -5.64
CA SER A 221 12.66 -3.96 -7.08
C SER A 221 13.25 -5.33 -7.43
N TYR A 222 12.52 -6.14 -8.20
CA TYR A 222 13.07 -7.33 -8.83
C TYR A 222 14.02 -6.94 -9.97
N LYS A 223 15.29 -7.40 -9.89
CA LYS A 223 16.15 -7.51 -11.07
C LYS A 223 15.89 -8.86 -11.72
N VAL A 224 15.06 -8.88 -12.76
CA VAL A 224 14.91 -10.07 -13.59
C VAL A 224 16.05 -10.08 -14.61
N ALA A 225 16.90 -11.11 -14.58
CA ALA A 225 17.82 -11.35 -15.69
C ALA A 225 16.99 -11.79 -16.90
N VAL A 226 17.27 -11.23 -18.09
CA VAL A 226 16.49 -11.53 -19.32
C VAL A 226 16.53 -13.03 -19.67
N GLU A 227 17.50 -13.78 -19.15
CA GLU A 227 17.61 -15.23 -19.28
C GLU A 227 16.42 -15.99 -18.63
N ASP A 228 15.74 -15.40 -17.64
CA ASP A 228 14.60 -16.01 -16.95
C ASP A 228 13.23 -15.69 -17.61
N LEU A 229 13.21 -14.88 -18.67
CA LEU A 229 11.98 -14.47 -19.40
C LEU A 229 11.77 -15.20 -20.72
N MET A 230 12.58 -16.21 -21.04
CA MET A 230 12.39 -17.04 -22.24
C MET A 230 11.46 -18.21 -21.92
N PHE A 231 10.19 -18.08 -22.33
CA PHE A 231 9.28 -19.21 -22.54
C PHE A 231 9.62 -19.95 -23.84
#